data_AF-A0A7X6FL77-F1
#
_entry.id   AF-A0A7X6FL77-F1
#
_cell.length_a   1.000
_cell.length_b   1.000
_cell.length_c   1.000
_cell.angle_alpha   90.00
_cell.angle_beta   90.00
_cell.angle_gamma   90.00
#
_symmetry.space_group_name_H-M   'P 1'
#
loop_
_entity.id
_entity.type
_entity.pdbx_description
1 polymer ?
#
loop_
_entity_poly.entity_id
_entity_poly.type
_entity_poly.pdbx_seq_one_letter_code
_entity_poly.pdbx_strand_id
1 'polypeptide(L)'
;MGEEKAKRFRSGCGCDGIDVHCHVVPSRFPLPRGGSAIRGWPSMVVSGDCHATVVIDDKPYRQVSDACWVAERRLEEMDRAGIELQALSPMPELFGYWIETGAANDLVRHVNDSIATLVAEGQGRFVGLGGLPMQDIDLAVTELHRIVSELGFHGIEIGSNINGVAIGDPRFHPLFAEVEKLGAAVFVHAVRPAGVDRLVGPSPLQQYLGILQTLGWRRLR
;
A
#
# COMPACT_ATOMS: atom_id res chain seq x y z
N MET A 1 -20.69 38.69 31.16
CA MET A 1 -21.47 37.49 30.76
C MET A 1 -20.67 36.76 29.72
N GLY A 2 -19.76 35.88 30.16
CA GLY A 2 -18.98 35.03 29.27
C GLY A 2 -19.73 33.72 29.08
N GLU A 3 -20.13 33.42 27.85
CA GLU A 3 -20.68 32.12 27.49
C GLU A 3 -19.58 31.07 27.62
N GLU A 4 -19.77 30.22 28.61
CA GLU A 4 -19.04 28.98 28.81
C GLU A 4 -19.33 28.06 27.63
N LYS A 5 -18.46 28.08 26.61
CA LYS A 5 -18.50 27.09 25.53
C LYS A 5 -18.27 25.72 26.14
N ALA A 6 -19.35 24.95 26.25
CA ALA A 6 -19.35 23.56 26.68
C ALA A 6 -18.18 22.81 26.02
N LYS A 7 -17.28 22.27 26.85
CA LYS A 7 -16.22 21.36 26.44
C LYS A 7 -16.87 20.15 25.77
N ARG A 8 -16.94 20.18 24.44
CA ARG A 8 -17.21 19.00 23.62
C ARG A 8 -16.21 17.93 24.05
N PHE A 9 -16.74 16.77 24.42
CA PHE A 9 -16.01 15.59 24.86
C PHE A 9 -14.66 15.43 24.14
N ARG A 10 -13.55 15.65 24.86
CA ARG A 10 -12.30 14.95 24.56
C ARG A 10 -12.44 13.55 25.15
N SER A 11 -13.25 12.70 24.52
CA SER A 11 -13.42 11.30 24.90
C SER A 11 -12.59 10.43 23.97
N GLY A 12 -11.30 10.41 24.22
CA GLY A 12 -10.34 9.46 23.65
C GLY A 12 -9.20 9.34 24.64
N CYS A 13 -8.72 8.12 24.89
CA CYS A 13 -7.50 7.91 25.65
C CYS A 13 -6.41 8.81 25.06
N GLY A 14 -5.59 9.47 25.88
CA GLY A 14 -4.52 10.38 25.45
C GLY A 14 -3.35 9.69 24.73
N CYS A 15 -3.62 8.59 24.02
CA CYS A 15 -2.71 8.01 23.05
C CYS A 15 -3.00 8.66 21.70
N ASP A 16 -2.07 9.49 21.25
CA ASP A 16 -2.02 10.01 19.89
C ASP A 16 -2.12 8.83 18.90
N GLY A 17 -3.20 8.75 18.13
CA GLY A 17 -3.51 7.58 17.32
C GLY A 17 -2.49 7.40 16.19
N ILE A 18 -1.86 6.23 16.10
CA ILE A 18 -1.02 5.86 14.97
C ILE A 18 -1.79 4.86 14.12
N ASP A 19 -2.08 5.23 12.88
CA ASP A 19 -2.70 4.35 11.89
C ASP A 19 -1.62 3.82 10.94
N VAL A 20 -1.38 2.52 11.00
CA VAL A 20 -0.34 1.83 10.22
C VAL A 20 -0.90 1.08 9.01
N HIS A 21 -2.21 1.17 8.76
CA HIS A 21 -2.86 0.44 7.66
C HIS A 21 -3.80 1.38 6.89
N CYS A 22 -3.19 2.23 6.07
CA CYS A 22 -3.92 3.14 5.20
C CYS A 22 -3.27 3.20 3.81
N HIS A 23 -4.09 3.47 2.78
CA HIS A 23 -3.64 3.34 1.39
C HIS A 23 -3.64 4.67 0.64
N VAL A 24 -2.66 4.78 -0.27
CA VAL A 24 -2.49 5.85 -1.25
C VAL A 24 -2.80 5.31 -2.64
N VAL A 25 -3.48 6.14 -3.42
CA VAL A 25 -3.74 5.93 -4.84
C VAL A 25 -3.34 7.23 -5.55
N PRO A 26 -2.44 7.21 -6.54
CA PRO A 26 -2.09 8.42 -7.28
C PRO A 26 -3.30 9.06 -7.95
N SER A 27 -3.33 10.39 -8.05
CA SER A 27 -4.40 11.14 -8.74
C SER A 27 -4.50 10.80 -10.23
N ARG A 28 -3.40 10.32 -10.81
CA ARG A 28 -3.28 9.88 -12.20
C ARG A 28 -2.26 8.75 -12.32
N PHE A 29 -2.50 7.86 -13.27
CA PHE A 29 -1.54 6.83 -13.67
C PHE A 29 -0.84 7.26 -14.96
N PRO A 30 0.49 7.07 -15.07
CA PRO A 30 1.18 7.32 -16.33
C PRO A 30 0.71 6.31 -17.39
N LEU A 31 0.91 6.65 -18.66
CA LEU A 31 0.81 5.65 -19.71
C LEU A 31 1.97 4.65 -19.56
N PRO A 32 1.75 3.36 -19.88
CA PRO A 32 2.84 2.40 -19.94
C PRO A 32 3.96 2.89 -20.86
N ARG A 33 5.21 2.55 -20.53
CA ARG A 33 6.34 2.84 -21.43
C ARG A 33 6.06 2.22 -22.80
N GLY A 34 6.32 2.99 -23.86
CA GLY A 34 6.00 2.59 -25.24
C GLY A 34 4.56 2.85 -25.67
N GLY A 35 3.70 3.39 -24.79
CA GLY A 35 2.36 3.88 -25.13
C GLY A 35 1.33 2.80 -25.50
N SER A 36 1.72 1.52 -25.44
CA SER A 36 0.83 0.40 -25.74
C SER A 36 0.04 -0.01 -24.50
N ALA A 37 -1.21 -0.44 -24.69
CA ALA A 37 -2.04 -0.94 -23.60
C ALA A 37 -1.43 -2.20 -22.98
N ILE A 38 -1.29 -2.20 -21.65
CA ILE A 38 -0.87 -3.36 -20.87
C ILE A 38 -2.08 -3.88 -20.12
N ARG A 39 -2.38 -5.17 -20.29
CA ARG A 39 -3.44 -5.84 -19.54
C ARG A 39 -3.13 -5.76 -18.04
N GLY A 40 -4.10 -5.34 -17.24
CA GLY A 40 -3.98 -5.14 -15.80
C GLY A 40 -3.40 -3.78 -15.40
N TRP A 41 -3.07 -2.89 -16.35
CA TRP A 41 -2.59 -1.55 -16.05
C TRP A 41 -3.73 -0.67 -15.51
N PRO A 42 -3.52 0.05 -14.39
CA PRO A 42 -4.56 0.88 -13.81
C PRO A 42 -4.71 2.23 -14.55
N SER A 43 -5.93 2.74 -14.58
CA SER A 43 -6.26 4.11 -14.96
C SER A 43 -7.21 4.73 -13.93
N MET A 44 -7.45 6.04 -14.06
CA MET A 44 -8.31 6.79 -13.15
C MET A 44 -9.43 7.47 -13.93
N VAL A 45 -10.68 7.30 -13.47
CA VAL A 45 -11.86 7.99 -13.99
C VAL A 45 -12.46 8.85 -12.89
N VAL A 46 -12.58 10.16 -13.11
CA VAL A 46 -13.19 11.08 -12.14
C VAL A 46 -14.66 10.70 -11.93
N SER A 47 -15.07 10.52 -10.68
CA SER A 47 -16.42 10.09 -10.29
C SER A 47 -17.02 11.07 -9.28
N GLY A 48 -17.18 12.33 -9.67
CA GLY A 48 -17.66 13.43 -8.82
C GLY A 48 -16.57 14.42 -8.41
N ASP A 49 -16.91 15.33 -7.50
CA ASP A 49 -16.04 16.49 -7.16
C ASP A 49 -14.81 16.12 -6.34
N CYS A 50 -14.91 15.11 -5.46
CA CYS A 50 -13.83 14.68 -4.56
C CYS A 50 -13.56 13.16 -4.62
N HIS A 51 -14.08 12.47 -5.64
CA HIS A 51 -13.92 11.02 -5.79
C HIS A 51 -13.46 10.66 -7.18
N ALA A 52 -12.67 9.60 -7.27
CA ALA A 52 -12.29 8.98 -8.52
C ALA A 52 -12.39 7.46 -8.41
N THR A 53 -12.55 6.81 -9.56
CA THR A 53 -12.65 5.37 -9.69
C THR A 53 -11.39 4.85 -10.37
N VAL A 54 -10.66 3.99 -9.67
CA VAL A 54 -9.60 3.18 -10.27
C VAL A 54 -10.24 2.17 -11.20
N VAL A 55 -9.76 2.11 -12.44
CA VAL A 55 -10.24 1.21 -13.49
C VAL A 55 -9.09 0.30 -13.90
N ILE A 56 -9.36 -0.99 -14.05
CA ILE A 56 -8.40 -2.02 -14.49
C ILE A 56 -9.08 -2.87 -15.55
N ASP A 57 -8.44 -3.03 -16.72
CA ASP A 57 -9.00 -3.75 -17.87
C ASP A 57 -10.44 -3.29 -18.20
N ASP A 58 -10.64 -1.96 -18.28
CA ASP A 58 -11.92 -1.28 -18.53
C ASP A 58 -13.03 -1.57 -17.51
N LYS A 59 -12.71 -2.16 -16.36
CA LYS A 59 -13.66 -2.47 -15.28
C LYS A 59 -13.41 -1.56 -14.07
N PRO A 60 -14.47 -0.97 -13.49
CA PRO A 60 -14.38 -0.30 -12.21
C PRO A 60 -13.82 -1.26 -11.15
N TYR A 61 -12.71 -0.89 -10.54
CA TYR A 61 -12.07 -1.67 -9.49
C TYR A 61 -12.46 -1.13 -8.11
N ARG A 62 -12.16 0.15 -7.85
CA ARG A 62 -12.43 0.77 -6.55
C ARG A 62 -12.65 2.27 -6.69
N GLN A 63 -13.71 2.76 -6.06
CA GLN A 63 -13.89 4.20 -5.85
C GLN A 63 -13.12 4.64 -4.60
N VAL A 64 -12.43 5.77 -4.72
CA VAL A 64 -11.58 6.36 -3.69
C VAL A 64 -11.85 7.87 -3.60
N SER A 65 -11.68 8.44 -2.41
CA SER A 65 -11.73 9.90 -2.20
C SER A 65 -10.38 10.53 -2.53
N ASP A 66 -10.39 11.85 -2.73
CA ASP A 66 -9.20 12.66 -2.96
C ASP A 66 -8.21 12.68 -1.80
N ALA A 67 -8.61 12.29 -0.58
CA ALA A 67 -7.68 12.01 0.53
C ALA A 67 -6.63 10.93 0.19
N CYS A 68 -6.84 10.12 -0.85
CA CYS A 68 -5.82 9.21 -1.37
C CYS A 68 -4.63 9.93 -2.03
N TRP A 69 -4.75 11.18 -2.48
CA TRP A 69 -3.69 11.94 -3.17
C TRP A 69 -3.62 13.44 -2.83
N VAL A 70 -4.46 13.94 -1.92
CA VAL A 70 -4.43 15.33 -1.43
C VAL A 70 -4.11 15.32 0.06
N ALA A 71 -2.92 15.79 0.44
CA ALA A 71 -2.44 15.78 1.82
C ALA A 71 -3.37 16.55 2.77
N GLU A 72 -3.84 17.74 2.38
CA GLU A 72 -4.74 18.56 3.19
C GLU A 72 -6.04 17.82 3.53
N ARG A 73 -6.66 17.15 2.54
CA ARG A 73 -7.88 16.36 2.75
C ARG A 73 -7.67 15.21 3.71
N ARG A 74 -6.53 14.53 3.59
CA ARG A 74 -6.16 13.44 4.50
C ARG A 74 -5.92 13.94 5.93
N LEU A 75 -5.25 15.08 6.10
CA LEU A 75 -5.05 15.70 7.41
C LEU A 75 -6.39 16.09 8.06
N GLU A 76 -7.32 16.68 7.30
CA GLU A 76 -8.68 16.97 7.77
C GLU A 76 -9.43 15.71 8.22
N GLU A 77 -9.26 14.58 7.52
CA GLU A 77 -9.82 13.28 7.91
C GLU A 77 -9.17 12.74 9.18
N MET A 78 -7.85 12.80 9.30
CA MET A 78 -7.10 12.39 10.49
C MET A 78 -7.51 13.19 11.73
N ASP A 79 -7.64 14.50 11.61
CA ASP A 79 -8.04 15.38 12.71
C ASP A 79 -9.45 15.05 13.22
N ARG A 80 -10.37 14.71 12.31
CA ARG A 80 -11.72 14.25 12.67
C ARG A 80 -11.71 12.88 13.33
N ALA A 81 -10.78 12.00 12.95
CA ALA A 81 -10.64 10.66 13.48
C ALA A 81 -9.79 10.56 14.77
N GLY A 82 -9.06 11.62 15.13
CA GLY A 82 -8.12 11.61 16.26
C GLY A 82 -6.83 10.82 15.97
N ILE A 83 -6.40 10.77 14.70
CA ILE A 83 -5.18 10.10 14.26
C ILE A 83 -4.06 11.15 14.16
N GLU A 84 -2.95 10.93 14.85
CA GLU A 84 -1.81 11.85 14.85
C GLU A 84 -0.81 11.53 13.73
N LEU A 85 -0.58 10.24 13.47
CA LEU A 85 0.39 9.76 12.47
C LEU A 85 -0.24 8.69 11.57
N GLN A 86 0.04 8.75 10.27
CA GLN A 86 -0.26 7.66 9.34
C GLN A 86 0.98 7.09 8.66
N ALA A 87 1.08 5.77 8.60
CA ALA A 87 1.99 5.08 7.69
C ALA A 87 1.28 4.86 6.34
N LEU A 88 1.66 5.65 5.34
CA LEU A 88 1.08 5.64 4.01
C LEU A 88 1.69 4.51 3.19
N SER A 89 0.86 3.64 2.61
CA SER A 89 1.32 2.55 1.76
C SER A 89 0.53 2.45 0.44
N PRO A 90 1.04 1.75 -0.58
CA PRO A 90 0.29 1.53 -1.82
C PRO A 90 -1.04 0.83 -1.58
N MET A 91 -2.06 1.15 -2.38
CA MET A 91 -3.21 0.24 -2.50
C MET A 91 -2.71 -1.10 -3.08
N PRO A 92 -3.07 -2.28 -2.52
CA PRO A 92 -2.46 -3.57 -2.87
C PRO A 92 -2.54 -3.96 -4.35
N GLU A 93 -3.59 -3.51 -5.04
CA GLU A 93 -3.73 -3.75 -6.49
C GLU A 93 -2.68 -2.99 -7.32
N LEU A 94 -2.03 -1.99 -6.74
CA LEU A 94 -0.97 -1.21 -7.38
C LEU A 94 0.43 -1.79 -7.19
N PHE A 95 0.57 -2.92 -6.48
CA PHE A 95 1.81 -3.70 -6.50
C PHE A 95 2.13 -4.23 -7.91
N GLY A 96 1.10 -4.47 -8.74
CA GLY A 96 1.27 -4.84 -10.13
C GLY A 96 1.84 -6.25 -10.36
N TYR A 97 1.77 -7.17 -9.40
CA TYR A 97 2.43 -8.49 -9.53
C TYR A 97 2.01 -9.28 -10.77
N TRP A 98 0.78 -9.11 -11.23
CA TRP A 98 0.16 -9.81 -12.36
C TRP A 98 0.34 -9.14 -13.72
N ILE A 99 1.13 -8.07 -13.81
CA ILE A 99 1.52 -7.46 -15.09
C ILE A 99 2.99 -7.76 -15.41
N GLU A 100 3.42 -7.38 -16.62
CA GLU A 100 4.82 -7.51 -17.06
C GLU A 100 5.76 -6.81 -16.05
N THR A 101 6.93 -7.40 -15.78
CA THR A 101 7.80 -7.01 -14.65
C THR A 101 8.36 -5.60 -14.80
N GLY A 102 8.82 -5.22 -16.00
CA GLY A 102 9.30 -3.87 -16.27
C GLY A 102 8.20 -2.83 -16.07
N ALA A 103 6.99 -3.12 -16.58
CA ALA A 103 5.82 -2.29 -16.36
C ALA A 103 5.41 -2.20 -14.88
N ALA A 104 5.43 -3.31 -14.13
CA ALA A 104 5.14 -3.31 -12.70
C ALA A 104 6.14 -2.46 -11.91
N ASN A 105 7.43 -2.53 -12.27
CA ASN A 105 8.47 -1.69 -11.68
C ASN A 105 8.20 -0.20 -11.94
N ASP A 106 7.82 0.19 -13.16
CA ASP A 106 7.46 1.58 -13.45
C ASP A 106 6.23 2.05 -12.66
N LEU A 107 5.20 1.21 -12.58
CA LEU A 107 3.98 1.50 -11.84
C LEU A 107 4.27 1.70 -10.36
N VAL A 108 4.96 0.75 -9.72
CA VAL A 108 5.20 0.80 -8.27
C VAL A 108 6.11 1.98 -7.90
N ARG A 109 7.10 2.31 -8.74
CA ARG A 109 7.93 3.51 -8.57
C ARG A 109 7.12 4.79 -8.61
N HIS A 110 6.20 4.91 -9.57
CA HIS A 110 5.28 6.06 -9.65
C HIS A 110 4.39 6.17 -8.40
N VAL A 111 3.94 5.05 -7.86
CA VAL A 111 3.17 5.03 -6.60
C VAL A 111 4.04 5.46 -5.42
N ASN A 112 5.28 4.95 -5.31
CA ASN A 112 6.23 5.34 -4.27
C ASN A 112 6.55 6.83 -4.33
N ASP A 113 6.75 7.40 -5.52
CA ASP A 113 6.99 8.83 -5.70
C ASP A 113 5.76 9.68 -5.32
N SER A 114 4.55 9.16 -5.58
CA SER A 114 3.30 9.79 -5.13
C SER A 114 3.17 9.78 -3.60
N ILE A 115 3.54 8.67 -2.94
CA ILE A 115 3.59 8.59 -1.47
C ILE A 115 4.63 9.58 -0.92
N ALA A 116 5.81 9.68 -1.55
CA ALA A 116 6.86 10.60 -1.12
C ALA A 116 6.41 12.06 -1.20
N THR A 117 5.63 12.40 -2.23
CA THR A 117 5.02 13.72 -2.38
C THR A 117 4.06 14.01 -1.22
N LEU A 118 3.16 13.07 -0.90
CA LEU A 118 2.27 13.21 0.26
C LEU A 118 3.04 13.34 1.57
N VAL A 119 4.05 12.51 1.80
CA VAL A 119 4.89 12.55 3.00
C VAL A 119 5.53 13.94 3.18
N ALA A 120 6.05 14.53 2.10
CA ALA A 120 6.63 15.87 2.13
C ALA A 120 5.59 16.96 2.46
N GLU A 121 4.36 16.81 2.00
CA GLU A 121 3.23 17.72 2.27
C GLU A 121 2.56 17.48 3.63
N GLY A 122 2.87 16.35 4.29
CA GLY A 122 2.19 15.82 5.46
C GLY A 122 2.44 16.52 6.78
N GLN A 123 3.19 17.63 6.80
CA GLN A 123 3.50 18.40 8.02
C GLN A 123 4.12 17.54 9.15
N GLY A 124 4.89 16.50 8.77
CA GLY A 124 5.51 15.56 9.72
C GLY A 124 4.57 14.49 10.29
N ARG A 125 3.32 14.41 9.81
CA ARG A 125 2.30 13.44 10.29
C ARG A 125 2.16 12.21 9.39
N PHE A 126 2.95 12.12 8.34
CA PHE A 126 2.99 10.97 7.43
C PHE A 126 4.37 10.34 7.42
N VAL A 127 4.40 9.01 7.41
CA VAL A 127 5.59 8.21 7.10
C VAL A 127 5.28 7.29 5.93
N GLY A 128 6.26 7.03 5.06
CA GLY A 128 6.07 6.19 3.88
C GLY A 128 6.44 4.73 4.12
N LEU A 129 5.62 3.83 3.58
CA LEU A 129 5.95 2.43 3.29
C LEU A 129 5.87 2.23 1.77
N GLY A 130 6.96 1.74 1.16
CA GLY A 130 7.04 1.59 -0.29
C GLY A 130 6.55 0.22 -0.80
N GLY A 131 6.06 0.16 -2.03
CA GLY A 131 5.85 -1.10 -2.73
C GLY A 131 7.10 -1.55 -3.49
N LEU A 132 7.24 -2.85 -3.74
CA LEU A 132 8.34 -3.43 -4.51
C LEU A 132 7.84 -4.29 -5.69
N PRO A 133 8.56 -4.36 -6.83
CA PRO A 133 8.25 -5.26 -7.94
C PRO A 133 8.71 -6.72 -7.65
N MET A 134 7.97 -7.40 -6.77
CA MET A 134 8.36 -8.71 -6.21
C MET A 134 8.47 -9.87 -7.21
N GLN A 135 8.12 -9.68 -8.48
CA GLN A 135 8.34 -10.67 -9.53
C GLN A 135 9.82 -10.88 -9.84
N ASP A 136 10.66 -9.89 -9.53
CA ASP A 136 12.09 -9.90 -9.75
C ASP A 136 12.80 -9.36 -8.49
N ILE A 137 13.61 -10.21 -7.87
CA ILE A 137 14.24 -9.90 -6.58
C ILE A 137 15.34 -8.85 -6.71
N ASP A 138 16.05 -8.81 -7.84
CA ASP A 138 17.12 -7.84 -8.05
C ASP A 138 16.53 -6.43 -8.25
N LEU A 139 15.41 -6.34 -8.99
CA LEU A 139 14.63 -5.09 -9.08
C LEU A 139 14.03 -4.70 -7.74
N ALA A 140 13.47 -5.65 -6.98
CA ALA A 140 12.91 -5.38 -5.67
C ALA A 140 13.95 -4.85 -4.69
N VAL A 141 15.15 -5.44 -4.65
CA VAL A 141 16.26 -4.94 -3.82
C VAL A 141 16.71 -3.56 -4.28
N THR A 142 16.84 -3.33 -5.58
CA THR A 142 17.21 -2.01 -6.12
C THR A 142 16.21 -0.93 -5.69
N GLU A 143 14.92 -1.21 -5.80
CA GLU A 143 13.88 -0.27 -5.41
C GLU A 143 13.80 -0.08 -3.90
N LEU A 144 14.03 -1.14 -3.10
CA LEU A 144 14.13 -1.04 -1.63
C LEU A 144 15.22 -0.06 -1.20
N HIS A 145 16.42 -0.14 -1.80
CA HIS A 145 17.51 0.78 -1.50
C HIS A 145 17.14 2.23 -1.81
N ARG A 146 16.44 2.47 -2.93
CA ARG A 146 15.93 3.80 -3.30
C ARG A 146 14.89 4.31 -2.30
N ILE A 147 13.91 3.49 -1.95
CA ILE A 147 12.83 3.81 -1.02
C ILE A 147 13.41 4.27 0.33
N VAL A 148 14.36 3.53 0.88
CA VAL A 148 14.94 3.85 2.19
C VAL A 148 15.91 5.03 2.10
N SER A 149 16.82 5.02 1.12
CA SER A 149 17.95 5.96 1.09
C SER A 149 17.61 7.30 0.43
N GLU A 150 16.77 7.30 -0.60
CA GLU A 150 16.43 8.51 -1.36
C GLU A 150 15.07 9.08 -0.96
N LEU A 151 14.05 8.24 -0.74
CA LEU A 151 12.71 8.70 -0.36
C LEU A 151 12.53 8.84 1.17
N GLY A 152 13.44 8.29 1.97
CA GLY A 152 13.38 8.37 3.44
C GLY A 152 12.24 7.57 4.06
N PHE A 153 11.75 6.54 3.37
CA PHE A 153 10.67 5.68 3.89
C PHE A 153 11.21 4.75 4.97
N HIS A 154 10.34 4.37 5.90
CA HIS A 154 10.70 3.56 7.07
C HIS A 154 10.44 2.06 6.88
N GLY A 155 9.97 1.67 5.69
CA GLY A 155 9.61 0.29 5.42
C GLY A 155 8.98 0.09 4.05
N ILE A 156 8.45 -1.11 3.87
CA ILE A 156 7.75 -1.55 2.67
C ILE A 156 6.42 -2.22 3.02
N GLU A 157 5.47 -2.15 2.09
CA GLU A 157 4.29 -2.99 2.08
C GLU A 157 4.35 -3.95 0.88
N ILE A 158 4.20 -5.25 1.13
CA ILE A 158 4.28 -6.30 0.11
C ILE A 158 3.08 -7.24 0.20
N GLY A 159 2.71 -7.85 -0.92
CA GLY A 159 1.61 -8.81 -0.93
C GLY A 159 1.95 -10.17 -0.32
N SER A 160 0.97 -10.81 0.31
CA SER A 160 1.07 -12.17 0.83
C SER A 160 1.30 -13.25 -0.24
N ASN A 161 0.92 -12.95 -1.49
CA ASN A 161 1.05 -13.81 -2.64
C ASN A 161 1.71 -13.07 -3.81
N ILE A 162 2.77 -13.65 -4.35
CA ILE A 162 3.47 -13.18 -5.54
C ILE A 162 3.25 -14.22 -6.64
N ASN A 163 2.25 -13.99 -7.51
CA ASN A 163 1.94 -14.86 -8.67
C ASN A 163 1.80 -16.36 -8.34
N GLY A 164 1.18 -16.69 -7.20
CA GLY A 164 0.95 -18.06 -6.74
C GLY A 164 1.98 -18.55 -5.74
N VAL A 165 3.03 -17.77 -5.48
CA VAL A 165 4.07 -18.07 -4.49
C VAL A 165 3.80 -17.31 -3.21
N ALA A 166 3.67 -18.04 -2.09
CA ALA A 166 3.52 -17.42 -0.78
C ALA A 166 4.80 -16.66 -0.38
N ILE A 167 4.64 -15.54 0.30
CA ILE A 167 5.77 -14.66 0.66
C ILE A 167 6.81 -15.31 1.58
N GLY A 168 6.45 -16.40 2.27
CA GLY A 168 7.38 -17.21 3.08
C GLY A 168 8.24 -18.20 2.29
N ASP A 169 8.15 -18.25 0.96
CA ASP A 169 9.00 -19.11 0.13
C ASP A 169 10.49 -18.66 0.22
N PRO A 170 11.45 -19.60 0.38
CA PRO A 170 12.86 -19.26 0.51
C PRO A 170 13.45 -18.39 -0.60
N ARG A 171 12.82 -18.33 -1.78
CA ARG A 171 13.25 -17.43 -2.87
C ARG A 171 13.24 -15.96 -2.49
N PHE A 172 12.45 -15.56 -1.49
CA PHE A 172 12.36 -14.17 -1.02
C PHE A 172 13.36 -13.86 0.11
N HIS A 173 14.08 -14.85 0.64
CA HIS A 173 15.07 -14.63 1.69
C HIS A 173 16.13 -13.58 1.35
N PRO A 174 16.67 -13.48 0.10
CA PRO A 174 17.62 -12.44 -0.24
C PRO A 174 17.07 -11.02 -0.02
N LEU A 175 15.79 -10.80 -0.36
CA LEU A 175 15.13 -9.51 -0.09
C LEU A 175 15.03 -9.24 1.42
N PHE A 176 14.57 -10.21 2.21
CA PHE A 176 14.44 -10.03 3.65
C PHE A 176 15.78 -9.77 4.35
N ALA A 177 16.87 -10.36 3.85
CA ALA A 177 18.21 -10.05 4.33
C ALA A 177 18.61 -8.59 4.04
N GLU A 178 18.25 -8.05 2.87
CA GLU A 178 18.48 -6.63 2.56
C GLU A 178 17.60 -5.69 3.38
N VAL A 179 16.33 -6.05 3.60
CA VAL A 179 15.42 -5.31 4.47
C VAL A 179 15.98 -5.22 5.90
N GLU A 180 16.47 -6.34 6.44
CA GLU A 180 17.09 -6.39 7.77
C GLU A 180 18.32 -5.48 7.85
N LYS A 181 19.21 -5.54 6.84
CA LYS A 181 20.41 -4.68 6.79
C LYS A 181 20.07 -3.19 6.79
N LEU A 182 18.99 -2.81 6.11
CA LEU A 182 18.52 -1.43 6.02
C LEU A 182 17.70 -0.99 7.24
N GLY A 183 17.36 -1.92 8.16
CA GLY A 183 16.53 -1.63 9.32
C GLY A 183 15.10 -1.23 8.97
N ALA A 184 14.62 -1.65 7.79
CA ALA A 184 13.31 -1.26 7.26
C ALA A 184 12.20 -2.19 7.77
N ALA A 185 11.02 -1.64 8.07
CA ALA A 185 9.85 -2.43 8.46
C ALA A 185 9.22 -3.15 7.26
N VAL A 186 8.56 -4.29 7.51
CA VAL A 186 7.75 -5.01 6.50
C VAL A 186 6.32 -5.12 6.97
N PHE A 187 5.40 -4.58 6.17
CA PHE A 187 3.98 -4.85 6.29
C PHE A 187 3.55 -5.83 5.19
N VAL A 188 2.89 -6.92 5.57
CA VAL A 188 2.40 -7.92 4.59
C VAL A 188 0.90 -7.73 4.41
N HIS A 189 0.49 -7.25 3.24
CA HIS A 189 -0.92 -7.11 2.90
C HIS A 189 -1.45 -8.39 2.26
N ALA A 190 -2.62 -8.83 2.71
CA ALA A 190 -3.30 -9.93 2.07
C ALA A 190 -3.72 -9.56 0.64
N VAL A 191 -3.23 -10.27 -0.37
CA VAL A 191 -3.61 -10.07 -1.77
C VAL A 191 -3.74 -11.43 -2.45
N ARG A 192 -4.77 -11.58 -3.30
CA ARG A 192 -5.04 -12.74 -4.17
C ARG A 192 -4.51 -14.06 -3.58
N PRO A 193 -5.24 -14.77 -2.73
CA PRO A 193 -4.70 -15.91 -1.97
C PRO A 193 -3.92 -16.92 -2.82
N ALA A 194 -2.79 -17.40 -2.31
CA ALA A 194 -2.04 -18.49 -2.94
C ALA A 194 -2.71 -19.84 -2.66
N GLY A 195 -2.45 -20.85 -3.50
CA GLY A 195 -2.92 -22.22 -3.24
C GLY A 195 -4.45 -22.41 -3.33
N VAL A 196 -5.16 -21.50 -4.01
CA VAL A 196 -6.63 -21.60 -4.19
C VAL A 196 -7.06 -22.85 -4.96
N ASP A 197 -6.16 -23.44 -5.74
CA ASP A 197 -6.32 -24.74 -6.39
C ASP A 197 -6.55 -25.88 -5.40
N ARG A 198 -6.13 -25.71 -4.14
CA ARG A 198 -6.30 -26.67 -3.04
C ARG A 198 -7.57 -26.41 -2.23
N LEU A 199 -8.28 -25.31 -2.48
CA LEU A 199 -9.49 -24.93 -1.76
C LEU A 199 -10.71 -25.45 -2.50
N VAL A 200 -11.45 -26.35 -1.85
CA VAL A 200 -12.74 -26.83 -2.33
C VAL A 200 -13.83 -25.96 -1.73
N GLY A 201 -14.58 -25.25 -2.57
CA GLY A 201 -15.72 -24.45 -2.13
C GLY A 201 -16.03 -23.25 -3.03
N PRO A 202 -17.07 -22.46 -2.70
CA PRO A 202 -17.43 -21.24 -3.41
C PRO A 202 -16.27 -20.23 -3.49
N SER A 203 -16.05 -19.62 -4.66
CA SER A 203 -14.99 -18.62 -4.89
C SER A 203 -14.94 -17.49 -3.84
N PRO A 204 -16.06 -16.96 -3.32
CA PRO A 204 -16.01 -15.93 -2.28
C PRO A 204 -15.35 -16.38 -0.97
N LEU A 205 -15.39 -17.67 -0.64
CA LEU A 205 -14.77 -18.21 0.58
C LEU A 205 -13.25 -18.42 0.43
N GLN A 206 -12.74 -18.44 -0.79
CA GLN A 206 -11.31 -18.64 -1.04
C GLN A 206 -10.45 -17.51 -0.46
N GLN A 207 -10.97 -16.27 -0.42
CA GLN A 207 -10.27 -15.15 0.23
C GLN A 207 -10.15 -15.35 1.74
N TYR A 208 -11.23 -15.76 2.40
CA TYR A 208 -11.22 -16.01 3.85
C TYR A 208 -10.34 -17.19 4.26
N LEU A 209 -10.32 -18.25 3.45
CA LEU A 209 -9.59 -19.49 3.75
C LEU A 209 -8.14 -19.47 3.25
N GLY A 210 -7.85 -18.79 2.15
CA GLY A 210 -6.55 -18.80 1.48
C GLY A 210 -5.60 -17.68 1.92
N ILE A 211 -6.10 -16.64 2.58
CA ILE A 211 -5.25 -15.67 3.27
C ILE A 211 -4.83 -16.33 4.59
N LEU A 212 -3.57 -16.78 4.65
CA LEU A 212 -2.98 -17.32 5.87
C LEU A 212 -3.14 -16.31 7.03
N GLN A 213 -4.11 -16.57 7.92
CA GLN A 213 -4.31 -15.77 9.13
C GLN A 213 -3.26 -16.07 10.22
N THR A 214 -2.29 -16.96 9.96
CA THR A 214 -1.36 -17.45 10.97
C THR A 214 0.02 -16.80 10.86
N LEU A 215 0.26 -15.77 11.67
CA LEU A 215 1.59 -15.45 12.21
C LEU A 215 2.00 -16.55 13.19
N GLY A 216 2.40 -17.71 12.68
CA GLY A 216 2.95 -18.79 13.48
C GLY A 216 4.42 -18.54 13.80
N TRP A 217 4.71 -17.88 14.93
CA TRP A 217 6.07 -17.81 15.47
C TRP A 217 6.57 -19.24 15.77
N ARG A 218 7.38 -19.81 14.87
CA ARG A 218 8.23 -20.96 15.23
C ARG A 218 9.49 -20.43 15.89
N ARG A 219 9.54 -20.57 17.22
CA ARG A 219 10.78 -20.42 17.99
C ARG A 219 11.72 -21.55 17.55
N LEU A 220 12.72 -21.22 16.71
CA LEU A 220 13.85 -22.12 16.51
C LEU A 220 14.56 -22.23 17.86
N ARG A 221 14.70 -23.46 18.35
CA ARG A 221 15.52 -23.79 19.50
C ARG A 221 16.98 -23.86 19.08
#